data_AF-A0AAD7R395-F1
#
_entry.id   AF-A0AAD7R395-F1
#
_cell.length_a   1.000
_cell.length_b   1.000
_cell.length_c   1.000
_cell.angle_alpha   90.00
_cell.angle_beta   90.00
_cell.angle_gamma   90.00
#
_symmetry.space_group_name_H-M   'P 1'
#
loop_
_entity.id
_entity.type
_entity.pdbx_description
1 polymer ?
#
loop_
_entity_poly.entity_id
_entity_poly.type
_entity_poly.pdbx_seq_one_letter_code
_entity_poly.pdbx_strand_id
1 'polypeptide(L)'
;MLEGKNQQCLDIQESQDQAKEEYARALGDVQTRFKQEKEKEVAALRQELAEMRNSQEKVKSEDYELKMENNKLKAEAKEATLTRDDLGRQIQDGQAALNRTVLEKDTRIEALKLEKGQLEGELSQAERRLAEQAQQYQQTIEELTRPSPWRPLCAADGA
;
A
#
# COMPACT_ATOMS: atom_id res chain seq x y z
N MET A 1 -17.41 113.81 23.63
CA MET A 1 -17.20 112.58 24.44
C MET A 1 -18.27 111.50 24.19
N LEU A 2 -19.51 111.86 23.84
CA LEU A 2 -20.59 110.90 23.54
C LEU A 2 -20.45 110.24 22.15
N GLU A 3 -20.05 110.98 21.11
CA GLU A 3 -19.84 110.44 19.75
C GLU A 3 -18.73 109.39 19.68
N GLY A 4 -17.61 109.63 20.37
CA GLY A 4 -16.51 108.65 20.45
C GLY A 4 -16.90 107.34 21.15
N LYS A 5 -17.84 107.39 22.10
CA LYS A 5 -18.38 106.17 22.74
C LYS A 5 -19.33 105.39 21.83
N ASN A 6 -20.07 106.10 20.96
CA ASN A 6 -21.00 105.45 20.01
C ASN A 6 -20.23 104.73 18.88
N GLN A 7 -19.16 105.34 18.37
CA GLN A 7 -18.29 104.68 17.40
C GLN A 7 -17.60 103.44 17.99
N GLN A 8 -17.09 103.56 19.22
CA GLN A 8 -16.46 102.43 19.92
C GLN A 8 -17.45 101.27 20.14
N CYS A 9 -18.74 101.54 20.37
CA CYS A 9 -19.76 100.50 20.49
C CYS A 9 -20.02 99.77 19.16
N LEU A 10 -20.03 100.48 18.02
CA LEU A 10 -20.21 99.88 16.71
C LEU A 10 -19.04 98.97 16.32
N ASP A 11 -17.80 99.44 16.52
CA ASP A 11 -16.60 98.67 16.20
C ASP A 11 -16.51 97.38 17.04
N ILE A 12 -16.91 97.46 18.33
CA ILE A 12 -16.99 96.28 19.21
C ILE A 12 -18.06 95.31 18.71
N GLN A 13 -19.21 95.80 18.24
CA GLN A 13 -20.30 94.95 17.77
C GLN A 13 -19.94 94.25 16.45
N GLU A 14 -19.32 94.95 15.50
CA GLU A 14 -18.79 94.34 14.28
C GLU A 14 -17.71 93.30 14.57
N SER A 15 -16.79 93.58 15.50
CA SER A 15 -15.78 92.61 15.94
C SER A 15 -16.42 91.38 16.60
N GLN A 16 -17.48 91.56 17.39
CA GLN A 16 -18.23 90.45 17.98
C GLN A 16 -18.95 89.61 16.93
N ASP A 17 -19.52 90.23 15.90
CA ASP A 17 -20.24 89.51 14.84
C ASP A 17 -19.26 88.78 13.90
N GLN A 18 -18.10 89.37 13.59
CA GLN A 18 -17.00 88.69 12.90
C GLN A 18 -16.50 87.47 13.69
N ALA A 19 -16.28 87.62 15.00
CA ALA A 19 -15.85 86.52 15.85
C ALA A 19 -16.89 85.38 15.92
N LYS A 20 -18.19 85.71 15.93
CA LYS A 20 -19.27 84.70 15.88
C LYS A 20 -19.29 83.96 14.55
N GLU A 21 -19.12 84.66 13.43
CA GLU A 21 -19.06 84.04 12.11
C GLU A 21 -17.83 83.15 11.96
N GLU A 22 -16.66 83.61 12.39
CA GLU A 22 -15.43 82.81 12.39
C GLU A 22 -15.58 81.56 13.27
N TYR A 23 -16.17 81.69 14.46
CA TYR A 23 -16.47 80.55 15.32
C TYR A 23 -17.45 79.56 14.65
N ALA A 24 -18.50 80.06 14.00
CA ALA A 24 -19.46 79.22 13.28
C ALA A 24 -18.81 78.48 12.10
N ARG A 25 -17.92 79.14 11.35
CA ARG A 25 -17.14 78.52 10.26
C ARG A 25 -16.19 77.47 10.79
N ALA A 26 -15.42 77.78 11.84
CA ALA A 26 -14.50 76.83 12.46
C ALA A 26 -15.22 75.58 13.00
N LEU A 27 -16.40 75.76 13.62
CA LEU A 27 -17.23 74.66 14.09
C LEU A 27 -17.75 73.80 12.92
N GLY A 28 -18.17 74.43 11.82
CA GLY A 28 -18.60 73.75 10.59
C GLY A 28 -17.47 72.92 9.94
N ASP A 29 -16.26 73.47 9.91
CA ASP A 29 -15.08 72.78 9.38
C ASP A 29 -14.70 71.56 10.22
N VAL A 30 -14.69 71.70 11.55
CA VAL A 30 -14.43 70.58 12.47
C VAL A 30 -15.49 69.49 12.30
N GLN A 31 -16.77 69.86 12.20
CA GLN A 31 -17.85 68.90 11.99
C GLN A 31 -17.73 68.18 10.63
N THR A 32 -17.33 68.89 9.58
CA THR A 32 -17.14 68.31 8.24
C THR A 32 -15.99 67.33 8.22
N ARG A 33 -14.84 67.67 8.83
CA ARG A 33 -13.69 66.75 8.94
C ARG A 33 -14.03 65.50 9.74
N PHE A 34 -14.72 65.66 10.87
CA PHE A 34 -15.16 64.53 11.67
C PHE A 34 -16.09 63.59 10.88
N LYS A 35 -17.05 64.14 10.12
CA LYS A 35 -17.92 63.35 9.23
C LYS A 35 -17.11 62.59 8.19
N GLN A 36 -16.15 63.25 7.53
CA GLN A 36 -15.31 62.61 6.52
C GLN A 36 -14.45 61.48 7.09
N GLU A 37 -13.88 61.64 8.29
CA GLU A 37 -13.12 60.58 8.95
C GLU A 37 -14.02 59.38 9.28
N LYS A 38 -15.23 59.62 9.79
CA LYS A 38 -16.21 58.57 10.06
C LYS A 38 -16.69 57.87 8.80
N GLU A 39 -16.90 58.60 7.71
CA GLU A 39 -17.26 58.01 6.42
C GLU A 39 -16.15 57.11 5.87
N LYS A 40 -14.88 57.53 6.01
CA LYS A 40 -13.72 56.69 5.66
C LYS A 40 -13.65 55.43 6.52
N GLU A 41 -13.84 55.55 7.83
CA GLU A 41 -13.87 54.42 8.76
C GLU A 41 -15.00 53.44 8.41
N VAL A 42 -16.21 53.95 8.15
CA VAL A 42 -17.36 53.13 7.73
C VAL A 42 -17.09 52.45 6.38
N ALA A 43 -16.46 53.13 5.43
CA ALA A 43 -16.10 52.54 4.14
C ALA A 43 -15.07 51.41 4.31
N ALA A 44 -14.03 51.62 5.13
CA ALA A 44 -13.01 50.61 5.42
C ALA A 44 -13.63 49.37 6.10
N LEU A 45 -14.45 49.56 7.14
CA LEU A 45 -15.13 48.46 7.82
C LEU A 45 -16.07 47.67 6.88
N ARG A 46 -16.74 48.36 5.95
CA ARG A 46 -17.58 47.68 4.94
C ARG A 46 -16.75 46.84 3.99
N GLN A 47 -15.57 47.32 3.58
CA GLN A 47 -14.64 46.58 2.75
C GLN A 47 -14.12 45.34 3.49
N GLU A 48 -13.63 45.49 4.72
CA GLU A 48 -13.15 44.37 5.54
C GLU A 48 -14.24 43.31 5.74
N LEU A 49 -15.49 43.73 6.00
CA LEU A 49 -16.62 42.81 6.11
C LEU A 49 -16.90 42.06 4.80
N ALA A 50 -16.73 42.69 3.64
CA ALA A 50 -16.90 42.03 2.35
C ALA A 50 -15.78 41.00 2.09
N GLU A 51 -14.54 41.34 2.40
CA GLU A 51 -13.38 40.45 2.28
C GLU A 51 -13.49 39.24 3.22
N MET A 52 -13.92 39.46 4.47
CA MET A 52 -14.18 38.36 5.42
C MET A 52 -15.29 37.44 4.95
N ARG A 53 -16.38 37.98 4.37
CA ARG A 53 -17.46 37.15 3.83
C ARG A 53 -17.00 36.29 2.65
N ASN A 54 -16.24 36.88 1.73
CA ASN A 54 -15.72 36.18 0.56
C ASN A 54 -14.74 35.07 0.96
N SER A 55 -13.80 35.36 1.86
CA SER A 55 -12.88 34.34 2.38
C SER A 55 -13.61 33.24 3.15
N GLN A 56 -14.65 33.57 3.93
CA GLN A 56 -15.47 32.57 4.60
C GLN A 56 -16.20 31.65 3.62
N GLU A 57 -16.72 32.20 2.51
CA GLU A 57 -17.37 31.40 1.46
C GLU A 57 -16.37 30.45 0.78
N LYS A 58 -15.18 30.97 0.43
CA LYS A 58 -14.10 30.16 -0.14
C LYS A 58 -13.67 29.01 0.77
N VAL A 59 -13.48 29.28 2.06
CA VAL A 59 -13.13 28.23 3.04
C VAL A 59 -14.23 27.18 3.15
N LYS A 60 -15.50 27.57 3.08
CA LYS A 60 -16.63 26.61 3.12
C LYS A 60 -16.67 25.72 1.88
N SER A 61 -16.40 26.26 0.69
CA SER A 61 -16.33 25.44 -0.52
C SER A 61 -15.15 24.46 -0.48
N GLU A 62 -13.97 24.92 -0.06
CA GLU A 62 -12.79 24.07 0.08
C GLU A 62 -13.01 22.96 1.14
N ASP A 63 -13.63 23.27 2.28
CA ASP A 63 -13.99 22.28 3.31
C ASP A 63 -14.96 21.21 2.77
N TYR A 64 -15.92 21.61 1.93
CA TYR A 64 -16.83 20.67 1.29
C TYR A 64 -16.11 19.74 0.30
N GLU A 65 -15.24 20.28 -0.56
CA GLU A 65 -14.44 19.50 -1.50
C GLU A 65 -13.54 18.50 -0.76
N LEU A 66 -12.85 18.95 0.27
CA LEU A 66 -12.00 18.10 1.11
C LEU A 66 -12.80 16.99 1.81
N LYS A 67 -14.03 17.27 2.28
CA LYS A 67 -14.91 16.23 2.85
C LYS A 67 -15.27 15.17 1.82
N MET A 68 -15.57 15.57 0.59
CA MET A 68 -15.90 14.63 -0.48
C MET A 68 -14.70 13.76 -0.85
N GLU A 69 -13.52 14.37 -1.01
CA GLU A 69 -12.28 13.64 -1.27
C GLU A 69 -11.91 12.70 -0.12
N ASN A 70 -12.04 13.16 1.13
CA ASN A 70 -11.77 12.33 2.31
C ASN A 70 -12.69 11.10 2.36
N ASN A 71 -13.97 11.26 2.01
CA ASN A 71 -14.92 10.14 1.95
C ASN A 71 -14.57 9.16 0.83
N LYS A 72 -14.16 9.66 -0.34
CA LYS A 72 -13.69 8.84 -1.46
C LYS A 72 -12.45 8.03 -1.06
N LEU A 73 -11.42 8.68 -0.51
CA LEU A 73 -10.20 8.02 -0.05
C LEU A 73 -10.49 6.98 1.05
N LYS A 74 -11.45 7.24 1.94
CA LYS A 74 -11.90 6.25 2.94
C LYS A 74 -12.56 5.03 2.31
N ALA A 75 -13.33 5.20 1.23
CA ALA A 75 -13.95 4.09 0.52
C ALA A 75 -12.88 3.25 -0.20
N GLU A 76 -11.97 3.91 -0.92
CA GLU A 76 -10.85 3.26 -1.61
C GLU A 76 -9.92 2.51 -0.63
N ALA A 77 -9.62 3.10 0.53
CA ALA A 77 -8.82 2.44 1.56
C ALA A 77 -9.49 1.17 2.12
N LYS A 78 -10.82 1.18 2.28
CA LYS A 78 -11.58 -0.01 2.70
C LYS A 78 -11.53 -1.10 1.64
N GLU A 79 -11.77 -0.74 0.38
CA GLU A 79 -11.71 -1.67 -0.75
C GLU A 79 -10.32 -2.30 -0.87
N ALA A 80 -9.26 -1.48 -0.84
CA ALA A 80 -7.88 -1.96 -0.88
C ALA A 80 -7.55 -2.92 0.27
N THR A 81 -8.11 -2.67 1.45
CA THR A 81 -7.96 -3.57 2.61
C THR A 81 -8.64 -4.91 2.37
N LEU A 82 -9.87 -4.91 1.82
CA LEU A 82 -10.58 -6.14 1.47
C LEU A 82 -9.82 -6.96 0.43
N THR A 83 -9.36 -6.31 -0.65
CA THR A 83 -8.56 -6.97 -1.69
C THR A 83 -7.27 -7.55 -1.12
N ARG A 84 -6.58 -6.82 -0.24
CA ARG A 84 -5.37 -7.32 0.44
C ARG A 84 -5.66 -8.57 1.25
N ASP A 85 -6.76 -8.58 2.01
CA ASP A 85 -7.12 -9.70 2.87
C ASP A 85 -7.55 -10.93 2.03
N ASP A 86 -8.24 -10.71 0.90
CA ASP A 86 -8.58 -11.76 -0.07
C ASP A 86 -7.33 -12.39 -0.70
N LEU A 87 -6.37 -11.58 -1.13
CA LEU A 87 -5.09 -12.07 -1.65
C LEU A 87 -4.31 -12.82 -0.56
N GLY A 88 -4.35 -12.34 0.68
CA GLY A 88 -3.76 -13.02 1.84
C GLY A 88 -4.33 -14.42 2.03
N ARG A 89 -5.66 -14.57 1.92
CA ARG A 89 -6.32 -15.89 1.98
C ARG A 89 -5.91 -16.80 0.82
N GLN A 90 -5.89 -16.28 -0.41
CA GLN A 90 -5.47 -17.07 -1.58
C GLN A 90 -4.03 -17.58 -1.46
N ILE A 91 -3.12 -16.77 -0.91
CA ILE A 91 -1.73 -17.18 -0.67
C ILE A 91 -1.68 -18.32 0.37
N GLN A 92 -2.42 -18.18 1.47
CA GLN A 92 -2.47 -19.22 2.51
C GLN A 92 -3.04 -20.54 1.98
N ASP A 93 -4.14 -20.47 1.23
CA ASP A 93 -4.75 -21.65 0.61
C ASP A 93 -3.81 -22.30 -0.41
N GLY A 94 -3.16 -21.50 -1.25
CA GLY A 94 -2.16 -21.96 -2.21
C GLY A 94 -0.96 -22.64 -1.52
N GLN A 95 -0.49 -22.08 -0.41
CA GLN A 95 0.60 -22.67 0.36
C GLN A 95 0.19 -23.98 1.04
N ALA A 96 -1.03 -24.06 1.57
CA ALA A 96 -1.57 -25.30 2.13
C ALA A 96 -1.70 -26.41 1.07
N ALA A 97 -2.20 -26.07 -0.13
CA ALA A 97 -2.31 -27.01 -1.25
C ALA A 97 -0.94 -27.48 -1.75
N LEU A 98 0.04 -26.57 -1.82
CA LEU A 98 1.41 -26.90 -2.18
C LEU A 98 2.05 -27.85 -1.16
N ASN A 99 1.94 -27.54 0.13
CA ASN A 99 2.49 -28.37 1.20
C ASN A 99 1.90 -29.79 1.17
N ARG A 100 0.58 -29.90 0.96
CA ARG A 100 -0.08 -31.20 0.80
C ARG A 100 0.49 -31.98 -0.39
N THR A 101 0.64 -31.33 -1.54
CA THR A 101 1.18 -31.95 -2.75
C THR A 101 2.62 -32.41 -2.56
N VAL A 102 3.44 -31.63 -1.85
CA VAL A 102 4.82 -31.99 -1.52
C VAL A 102 4.84 -33.24 -0.65
N LEU A 103 4.04 -33.28 0.42
CA LEU A 103 3.95 -34.45 1.31
C LEU A 103 3.49 -35.72 0.58
N GLU A 104 2.49 -35.60 -0.30
CA GLU A 104 1.99 -36.72 -1.12
C GLU A 104 3.10 -37.25 -2.06
N LYS A 105 3.87 -36.36 -2.69
CA LYS A 105 4.99 -36.73 -3.56
C LYS A 105 6.13 -37.37 -2.78
N ASP A 106 6.52 -36.80 -1.65
CA ASP A 106 7.59 -37.34 -0.80
C ASP A 106 7.24 -38.75 -0.31
N THR A 107 6.00 -38.94 0.14
CA THR A 107 5.50 -40.26 0.56
C THR A 107 5.56 -41.27 -0.59
N ARG A 108 5.18 -40.87 -1.81
CA ARG A 108 5.26 -41.74 -2.99
C ARG A 108 6.71 -42.08 -3.36
N ILE A 109 7.62 -41.12 -3.26
CA ILE A 109 9.04 -41.33 -3.52
C ILE A 109 9.62 -42.35 -2.52
N GLU A 110 9.32 -42.22 -1.23
CA GLU A 110 9.80 -43.16 -0.22
C GLU A 110 9.22 -44.57 -0.42
N ALA A 111 7.94 -44.69 -0.79
CA ALA A 111 7.35 -45.97 -1.14
C ALA A 111 8.06 -46.64 -2.33
N LEU A 112 8.33 -45.88 -3.40
CA LEU A 112 9.03 -46.39 -4.58
C LEU A 112 10.48 -46.78 -4.27
N LYS A 113 11.17 -46.04 -3.41
CA LYS A 113 12.53 -46.41 -2.96
C LYS A 113 12.53 -47.75 -2.22
N LEU A 114 11.54 -47.97 -1.34
CA LEU A 114 11.40 -49.22 -0.61
C LEU A 114 11.12 -50.42 -1.54
N GLU A 115 10.14 -50.26 -2.44
CA GLU A 115 9.79 -51.30 -3.43
C GLU A 115 10.99 -51.64 -4.33
N LYS A 116 11.69 -50.62 -4.82
CA LYS A 116 12.92 -50.81 -5.59
C LYS A 116 13.95 -51.64 -4.82
N GLY A 117 14.20 -51.31 -3.55
CA GLY A 117 15.16 -52.04 -2.72
C GLY A 117 14.74 -53.50 -2.49
N GLN A 118 13.44 -53.78 -2.35
CA GLN A 118 12.92 -55.15 -2.25
C GLN A 118 13.15 -55.93 -3.54
N LEU A 119 12.80 -55.36 -4.70
CA LEU A 119 13.00 -55.98 -6.01
C LEU A 119 14.49 -56.24 -6.32
N GLU A 120 15.38 -55.30 -5.98
CA GLU A 120 16.84 -55.48 -6.11
C GLU A 120 17.35 -56.64 -5.25
N GLY A 121 16.79 -56.80 -4.04
CA GLY A 121 17.09 -57.92 -3.15
C GLY A 121 16.62 -59.28 -3.69
N GLU A 122 15.38 -59.33 -4.19
CA GLU A 122 14.80 -60.53 -4.82
C GLU A 122 15.59 -60.94 -6.08
N LEU A 123 15.92 -59.97 -6.93
CA LEU A 123 16.73 -60.18 -8.13
C LEU A 123 18.10 -60.76 -7.76
N SER A 124 18.80 -60.14 -6.81
CA SER A 124 20.10 -60.61 -6.33
C SER A 124 20.05 -62.02 -5.73
N GLN A 125 18.92 -62.43 -5.15
CA GLN A 125 18.73 -63.79 -4.64
C GLN A 125 18.45 -64.78 -5.77
N ALA A 126 17.62 -64.40 -6.74
CA ALA A 126 17.32 -65.22 -7.91
C ALA A 126 18.58 -65.46 -8.76
N GLU A 127 19.38 -64.43 -9.00
CA GLU A 127 20.67 -64.52 -9.69
C GLU A 127 21.63 -65.49 -9.00
N ARG A 128 21.74 -65.43 -7.66
CA ARG A 128 22.55 -66.38 -6.88
C ARG A 128 22.09 -67.82 -7.02
N ARG A 129 20.78 -68.08 -6.87
CA ARG A 129 20.22 -69.44 -7.03
C ARG A 129 20.45 -69.99 -8.44
N LEU A 130 20.32 -69.13 -9.46
CA LEU A 130 20.57 -69.52 -10.84
C LEU A 130 22.04 -69.87 -11.07
N ALA A 131 22.97 -69.09 -10.52
CA ALA A 131 24.40 -69.36 -10.59
C ALA A 131 24.76 -70.70 -9.90
N GLU A 132 24.19 -70.95 -8.71
CA GLU A 132 24.35 -72.22 -7.99
C GLU A 132 23.82 -73.41 -8.79
N GLN A 133 22.62 -73.30 -9.38
CA GLN A 133 22.08 -74.36 -10.25
C GLN A 133 22.93 -74.59 -11.49
N ALA A 134 23.40 -73.52 -12.15
CA ALA A 134 24.28 -73.63 -13.30
C ALA A 134 25.58 -74.36 -12.94
N GLN A 135 26.15 -74.07 -11.77
CA GLN A 135 27.33 -74.78 -11.25
C GLN A 135 27.05 -76.26 -10.98
N GLN A 136 25.90 -76.60 -10.38
CA GLN A 136 25.50 -77.99 -10.14
C GLN A 136 25.32 -78.77 -11.44
N TYR A 137 24.66 -78.18 -12.44
CA TYR A 137 24.52 -78.80 -13.76
C TYR A 137 25.86 -78.99 -14.45
N GLN A 138 26.74 -77.99 -14.38
CA GLN A 138 28.09 -78.09 -14.93
C GLN A 138 28.88 -79.25 -14.29
N GLN A 139 28.85 -79.38 -12.96
CA GLN A 139 29.48 -80.49 -12.24
C GLN A 139 28.89 -81.84 -12.66
N THR A 140 27.57 -81.94 -12.78
CA THR A 140 26.90 -83.18 -13.22
C THR A 140 27.32 -83.57 -14.63
N ILE A 141 27.40 -82.61 -15.55
CA ILE A 141 27.87 -82.84 -16.92
C ILE A 141 29.33 -83.32 -16.90
N GLU A 142 30.21 -82.70 -16.12
CA GLU A 142 31.61 -83.09 -16.00
C GLU A 142 31.77 -84.51 -15.43
N GLU A 143 30.96 -84.89 -14.42
CA GLU A 143 30.96 -86.23 -13.85
C GLU A 143 30.48 -87.30 -14.86
N LEU A 144 29.38 -87.03 -15.58
CA LEU A 144 28.84 -87.94 -16.60
C LEU A 144 29.73 -88.05 -17.84
N THR A 145 30.49 -87.00 -18.16
CA THR A 145 31.40 -86.97 -19.32
C THR A 145 32.79 -87.50 -18.97
N ARG A 146 33.12 -87.68 -17.69
CA ARG A 146 34.41 -88.22 -17.26
C ARG A 146 34.57 -89.67 -17.77
N PRO A 147 35.61 -89.98 -18.56
CA PRO A 147 35.82 -91.33 -19.08
C PRO A 147 35.95 -92.34 -17.95
N SER A 148 35.17 -93.42 -18.01
CA SER A 148 35.22 -94.49 -17.01
C SER A 148 36.62 -95.13 -17.00
N PRO A 149 37.31 -95.21 -15.85
CA PRO A 149 38.66 -95.76 -15.75
C PRO A 149 38.72 -97.27 -16.04
N TRP A 150 37.58 -97.94 -16.21
CA TRP A 150 37.47 -99.36 -16.50
C TRP A 150 37.18 -99.69 -17.97
N ARG A 151 37.13 -98.69 -18.86
CA ARG A 151 37.15 -98.97 -20.30
C ARG A 151 38.59 -99.04 -20.77
N PRO A 152 39.10 -100.22 -21.20
CA PRO A 152 40.36 -100.26 -21.91
C PRO A 152 40.22 -99.38 -23.15
N LEU A 153 41.18 -98.47 -23.36
CA LEU A 153 41.37 -97.87 -24.67
C LEU A 153 41.67 -99.01 -25.63
N CYS A 154 40.65 -99.52 -26.32
CA CYS A 154 40.86 -100.35 -27.49
C CYS A 154 41.55 -99.45 -28.51
N ALA A 155 42.87 -99.56 -28.56
CA ALA A 155 43.68 -99.14 -29.68
C ALA A 155 43.07 -99.76 -30.94
N ALA A 156 42.49 -98.92 -31.79
CA ALA A 156 42.26 -99.27 -33.17
C ALA A 156 43.58 -98.96 -33.92
N ASP A 157 44.51 -99.90 -33.83
CA ASP A 157 45.40 -100.19 -34.94
C ASP A 157 44.59 -100.90 -36.02
N GLY A 158 44.80 -100.53 -37.30
CA GLY A 158 44.57 -101.43 -38.42
C GLY A 158 43.70 -100.90 -39.56
N ALA A 159 44.41 -100.45 -40.61
CA ALA A 159 44.16 -100.68 -42.05
C ALA A 159 42.83 -100.24 -42.68
#